data_AF-A0A959QDU4-F1
#
_entry.id   AF-A0A959QDU4-F1
#
_cell.length_a   1.000
_cell.length_b   1.000
_cell.length_c   1.000
_cell.angle_alpha   90.00
_cell.angle_beta   90.00
_cell.angle_gamma   90.00
#
_symmetry.space_group_name_H-M   'P 1'
#
loop_
_entity.id
_entity.type
_entity.pdbx_description
1 polymer ?
#
loop_
_entity_poly.entity_id
_entity_poly.type
_entity_poly.pdbx_seq_one_letter_code
_entity_poly.pdbx_strand_id
1 'polypeptide(L)'
;NVAFTNHAVEVDQEGGVVYLSEADSLVVENCFFKNNLAPAANAGLLLEGVQYCGINQTSFRLNEGKLIEAGGAQEVWLHRLTLRQNEAEEGLVRFDLAEGGSFRCRNSQARENYYGGNEVVGAIVQVNTPAGVPTLPQPIDIRYEQCLFVDNLSADANAPSILQHGNHGRQLDVRVVNSLFWNNDLRAYRAEESVGDENVCLPLPDSRVYLSNSVFASAEPLYLSLPGSLCPDLNCPKVQYAHCRIGQADCPELP
;
A
#
# COMPACT_ATOMS: atom_id res chain seq x y z
N ASN A 1 -17.60 -16.07 8.73
CA ASN A 1 -17.67 -15.97 7.25
C ASN A 1 -18.74 -14.98 6.85
N VAL A 2 -18.34 -13.86 6.24
CA VAL A 2 -19.23 -12.83 5.69
C VAL A 2 -18.92 -12.66 4.21
N ALA A 3 -19.94 -12.52 3.37
CA ALA A 3 -19.77 -12.32 1.94
C ALA A 3 -20.70 -11.23 1.40
N PHE A 4 -20.15 -10.30 0.64
CA PHE A 4 -20.87 -9.31 -0.15
C PHE A 4 -20.65 -9.60 -1.63
N THR A 5 -21.72 -9.88 -2.37
CA THR A 5 -21.62 -10.24 -3.80
C THR A 5 -22.62 -9.46 -4.62
N ASN A 6 -22.19 -8.75 -5.67
CA ASN A 6 -23.05 -7.97 -6.58
C ASN A 6 -23.81 -6.81 -5.91
N HIS A 7 -23.19 -6.11 -4.95
CA HIS A 7 -23.82 -4.97 -4.28
C HIS A 7 -23.28 -3.64 -4.83
N ALA A 8 -24.19 -2.69 -5.07
CA ALA A 8 -23.83 -1.28 -5.22
C ALA A 8 -24.18 -0.59 -3.90
N VAL A 9 -23.19 -0.01 -3.24
CA VAL A 9 -23.37 0.68 -1.97
C VAL A 9 -22.96 2.13 -2.13
N GLU A 10 -23.92 3.01 -1.85
CA GLU A 10 -23.78 4.46 -1.86
C GLU A 10 -24.15 4.94 -0.46
N VAL A 11 -23.27 5.75 0.14
CA VAL A 11 -23.48 6.24 1.50
C VAL A 11 -23.33 7.75 1.49
N ASP A 12 -24.46 8.45 1.43
CA ASP A 12 -24.51 9.92 1.41
C ASP A 12 -24.39 10.54 2.83
N GLN A 13 -23.79 9.84 3.80
CA GLN A 13 -23.66 10.25 5.21
C GLN A 13 -22.31 9.83 5.82
N GLU A 14 -21.95 10.43 6.96
CA GLU A 14 -20.63 10.35 7.62
C GLU A 14 -20.26 8.97 8.25
N GLY A 15 -20.89 7.87 7.84
CA GLY A 15 -20.69 6.54 8.42
C GLY A 15 -19.91 5.59 7.52
N GLY A 16 -19.04 4.76 8.11
CA GLY A 16 -18.38 3.67 7.37
C GLY A 16 -19.42 2.72 6.77
N VAL A 17 -19.22 2.29 5.52
CA VAL A 17 -20.23 1.52 4.77
C VAL A 17 -20.40 0.12 5.34
N VAL A 18 -19.28 -0.51 5.71
CA VAL A 18 -19.25 -1.83 6.33
C VAL A 18 -18.27 -1.80 7.49
N TYR A 19 -18.78 -2.07 8.69
CA TYR A 19 -17.96 -2.38 9.85
C TYR A 19 -18.07 -3.87 10.16
N LEU A 20 -16.92 -4.54 10.26
CA LEU A 20 -16.86 -5.96 10.63
C LEU A 20 -15.78 -6.15 11.68
N SER A 21 -16.15 -6.77 12.80
CA SER A 21 -15.22 -7.13 13.87
C SER A 21 -15.20 -8.64 14.13
N GLU A 22 -14.01 -9.16 14.47
CA GLU A 22 -13.77 -10.52 14.95
C GLU A 22 -14.30 -11.64 14.02
N ALA A 23 -14.20 -11.44 12.70
CA ALA A 23 -14.63 -12.42 11.73
C ALA A 23 -13.49 -13.30 11.21
N ASP A 24 -13.73 -14.60 11.05
CA ASP A 24 -12.74 -15.48 10.42
C ASP A 24 -12.42 -15.02 8.98
N SER A 25 -13.46 -14.80 8.17
CA SER A 25 -13.27 -14.42 6.77
C SER A 25 -14.32 -13.42 6.27
N LEU A 26 -13.85 -12.54 5.39
CA LEU A 26 -14.64 -11.62 4.57
C LEU A 26 -14.29 -11.81 3.09
N VAL A 27 -15.33 -11.90 2.25
CA VAL A 27 -15.20 -11.79 0.80
C VAL A 27 -16.10 -10.67 0.28
N VAL A 28 -15.52 -9.70 -0.43
CA VAL A 28 -16.23 -8.66 -1.15
C VAL A 28 -16.00 -8.88 -2.64
N GLU A 29 -17.05 -9.25 -3.37
CA GLU A 29 -16.96 -9.64 -4.76
C GLU A 29 -17.92 -8.85 -5.65
N ASN A 30 -17.41 -8.33 -6.77
CA ASN A 30 -18.20 -7.63 -7.77
C ASN A 30 -19.07 -6.51 -7.17
N CYS A 31 -18.51 -5.76 -6.23
CA CYS A 31 -19.20 -4.66 -5.55
C CYS A 31 -18.76 -3.29 -6.07
N PHE A 32 -19.60 -2.28 -5.89
CA PHE A 32 -19.32 -0.91 -6.26
C PHE A 32 -19.62 0.02 -5.09
N PHE A 33 -18.60 0.69 -4.56
CA PHE A 33 -18.68 1.64 -3.46
C PHE A 33 -18.45 3.06 -4.00
N LYS A 34 -19.38 3.98 -3.75
CA LYS A 34 -19.25 5.37 -4.18
C LYS A 34 -19.77 6.38 -3.17
N ASN A 35 -19.26 7.61 -3.29
CA ASN A 35 -19.70 8.78 -2.53
C ASN A 35 -19.64 8.57 -1.00
N ASN A 36 -18.78 7.69 -0.50
CA ASN A 36 -18.61 7.57 0.94
C ASN A 36 -17.92 8.84 1.45
N LEU A 37 -18.61 9.63 2.27
CA LEU A 37 -18.11 10.90 2.83
C LEU A 37 -17.62 10.76 4.28
N ALA A 38 -17.43 9.52 4.73
CA ALA A 38 -17.09 9.26 6.11
C ALA A 38 -15.68 9.82 6.42
N PRO A 39 -15.51 10.60 7.50
CA PRO A 39 -14.22 11.19 7.85
C PRO A 39 -13.16 10.12 8.11
N ALA A 40 -11.87 10.48 8.15
CA ALA A 40 -10.73 9.56 8.22
C ALA A 40 -10.79 8.44 9.28
N ALA A 41 -11.61 8.60 10.33
CA ALA A 41 -11.88 7.60 11.36
C ALA A 41 -12.85 6.48 10.93
N ASN A 42 -13.54 6.63 9.79
CA ASN A 42 -14.57 5.73 9.29
C ASN A 42 -14.21 5.29 7.86
N ALA A 43 -13.68 4.08 7.72
CA ALA A 43 -13.37 3.54 6.40
C ALA A 43 -14.64 3.06 5.67
N GLY A 44 -14.61 3.07 4.33
CA GLY A 44 -15.65 2.41 3.52
C GLY A 44 -15.84 0.94 3.91
N LEU A 45 -14.74 0.22 4.08
CA LEU A 45 -14.67 -1.07 4.73
C LEU A 45 -13.75 -0.95 5.95
N LEU A 46 -14.31 -0.97 7.16
CA LEU A 46 -13.55 -1.02 8.41
C LEU A 46 -13.60 -2.43 8.98
N LEU A 47 -12.44 -3.08 9.04
CA LEU A 47 -12.28 -4.50 9.39
C LEU A 47 -11.37 -4.63 10.61
N GLU A 48 -11.88 -5.10 11.73
CA GLU A 48 -11.12 -5.25 12.97
C GLU A 48 -11.02 -6.72 13.37
N GLY A 49 -9.81 -7.27 13.46
CA GLY A 49 -9.62 -8.68 13.82
C GLY A 49 -10.15 -9.66 12.78
N VAL A 50 -10.19 -9.26 11.51
CA VAL A 50 -10.60 -10.13 10.41
C VAL A 50 -9.38 -10.93 9.91
N GLN A 51 -9.40 -12.26 10.02
CA GLN A 51 -8.21 -13.07 9.69
C GLN A 51 -7.96 -13.15 8.18
N TYR A 52 -9.01 -13.40 7.39
CA TYR A 52 -8.93 -13.55 5.93
C TYR A 52 -9.80 -12.51 5.22
N CYS A 53 -9.19 -11.65 4.39
CA CYS A 53 -9.90 -10.62 3.63
C CYS A 53 -9.64 -10.75 2.13
N GLY A 54 -10.69 -11.07 1.37
CA GLY A 54 -10.65 -11.12 -0.09
C GLY A 54 -11.51 -10.03 -0.71
N ILE A 55 -10.93 -9.19 -1.56
CA ILE A 55 -11.66 -8.17 -2.33
C ILE A 55 -11.43 -8.43 -3.82
N ASN A 56 -12.47 -8.90 -4.51
CA ASN A 56 -12.43 -9.32 -5.91
C ASN A 56 -13.36 -8.48 -6.79
N GLN A 57 -12.90 -8.03 -7.96
CA GLN A 57 -13.71 -7.29 -8.95
C GLN A 57 -14.49 -6.11 -8.37
N THR A 58 -13.96 -5.46 -7.34
CA THR A 58 -14.67 -4.42 -6.61
C THR A 58 -14.11 -3.05 -6.99
N SER A 59 -14.95 -2.02 -7.00
CA SER A 59 -14.51 -0.66 -7.33
C SER A 59 -14.96 0.36 -6.29
N PHE A 60 -14.06 1.29 -5.99
CA PHE A 60 -14.29 2.44 -5.11
C PHE A 60 -14.08 3.72 -5.92
N ARG A 61 -15.08 4.61 -5.92
CA ARG A 61 -15.04 5.86 -6.69
C ARG A 61 -15.68 7.04 -5.97
N LEU A 62 -15.08 8.23 -6.10
CA LEU A 62 -15.63 9.48 -5.55
C LEU A 62 -15.87 9.41 -4.03
N ASN A 63 -15.02 8.69 -3.31
CA ASN A 63 -15.11 8.64 -1.85
C ASN A 63 -14.17 9.68 -1.25
N GLU A 64 -14.60 10.26 -0.14
CA GLU A 64 -13.83 11.10 0.77
C GLU A 64 -13.47 10.26 2.02
N GLY A 65 -12.20 10.25 2.43
CA GLY A 65 -11.72 9.46 3.58
C GLY A 65 -11.17 8.07 3.22
N LYS A 66 -10.89 7.25 4.24
CA LYS A 66 -10.29 5.92 4.05
C LYS A 66 -11.29 4.99 3.33
N LEU A 67 -10.82 4.21 2.36
CA LEU A 67 -11.68 3.27 1.63
C LEU A 67 -11.72 1.92 2.33
N ILE A 68 -10.55 1.42 2.73
CA ILE A 68 -10.40 0.11 3.34
C ILE A 68 -9.38 0.25 4.46
N GLU A 69 -9.77 -0.17 5.66
CA GLU A 69 -8.87 -0.31 6.80
C GLU A 69 -9.07 -1.71 7.39
N ALA A 70 -8.01 -2.52 7.43
CA ALA A 70 -8.06 -3.82 8.09
C ALA A 70 -6.96 -3.99 9.13
N GLY A 71 -7.36 -4.17 10.39
CA GLY A 71 -6.48 -4.42 11.52
C GLY A 71 -6.38 -5.90 11.87
N GLY A 72 -5.16 -6.44 11.95
CA GLY A 72 -4.88 -7.81 12.40
C GLY A 72 -5.16 -8.90 11.36
N ALA A 73 -5.07 -8.57 10.07
CA ALA A 73 -5.36 -9.54 9.00
C ALA A 73 -4.20 -10.51 8.77
N GLN A 74 -4.48 -11.81 8.77
CA GLN A 74 -3.48 -12.83 8.45
C GLN A 74 -3.27 -12.95 6.94
N GLU A 75 -4.32 -12.85 6.14
CA GLU A 75 -4.21 -12.91 4.69
C GLU A 75 -5.13 -11.89 4.03
N VAL A 76 -4.53 -11.09 3.15
CA VAL A 76 -5.24 -10.07 2.38
C VAL A 76 -5.03 -10.34 0.89
N TRP A 77 -6.13 -10.49 0.16
CA TRP A 77 -6.10 -10.66 -1.28
C TRP A 77 -6.96 -9.61 -1.99
N LEU A 78 -6.30 -8.74 -2.76
CA LEU A 78 -6.94 -7.80 -3.67
C LEU A 78 -6.81 -8.33 -5.09
N HIS A 79 -7.94 -8.56 -5.75
CA HIS A 79 -7.96 -9.03 -7.12
C HIS A 79 -8.89 -8.20 -7.98
N ARG A 80 -8.37 -7.60 -9.06
CA ARG A 80 -9.17 -6.73 -9.95
C ARG A 80 -9.89 -5.62 -9.17
N LEU A 81 -9.24 -5.09 -8.13
CA LEU A 81 -9.69 -3.90 -7.39
C LEU A 81 -9.48 -2.67 -8.27
N THR A 82 -10.46 -1.76 -8.33
CA THR A 82 -10.33 -0.48 -9.05
C THR A 82 -10.60 0.69 -8.12
N LEU A 83 -9.57 1.49 -7.85
CA LEU A 83 -9.66 2.74 -7.09
C LEU A 83 -9.56 3.92 -8.06
N ARG A 84 -10.57 4.79 -8.09
CA ARG A 84 -10.56 5.93 -9.02
C ARG A 84 -11.18 7.18 -8.42
N GLN A 85 -10.51 8.33 -8.58
CA GLN A 85 -11.06 9.64 -8.20
C GLN A 85 -11.53 9.65 -6.74
N ASN A 86 -10.73 9.13 -5.83
CA ASN A 86 -10.99 9.22 -4.40
C ASN A 86 -10.07 10.27 -3.78
N GLU A 87 -10.55 10.89 -2.72
CA GLU A 87 -9.84 11.89 -1.94
C GLU A 87 -9.75 11.40 -0.50
N ALA A 88 -8.57 11.31 0.10
CA ALA A 88 -8.45 10.83 1.47
C ALA A 88 -7.38 11.57 2.26
N GLU A 89 -7.65 11.91 3.51
CA GLU A 89 -6.64 12.56 4.35
C GLU A 89 -5.55 11.58 4.81
N GLU A 90 -5.90 10.33 5.15
CA GLU A 90 -4.97 9.37 5.79
C GLU A 90 -4.66 8.12 4.92
N GLY A 91 -4.69 8.28 3.60
CA GLY A 91 -4.50 7.18 2.64
C GLY A 91 -5.80 6.43 2.32
N LEU A 92 -5.79 5.69 1.21
CA LEU A 92 -7.00 5.08 0.67
C LEU A 92 -7.22 3.66 1.19
N VAL A 93 -6.17 2.86 1.25
CA VAL A 93 -6.25 1.44 1.61
C VAL A 93 -5.13 1.12 2.58
N ARG A 94 -5.48 0.66 3.78
CA ARG A 94 -4.54 0.30 4.84
C ARG A 94 -4.81 -1.12 5.35
N PHE A 95 -3.74 -1.90 5.43
CA PHE A 95 -3.77 -3.24 6.03
C PHE A 95 -2.68 -3.35 7.09
N ASP A 96 -3.08 -3.50 8.34
CA ASP A 96 -2.20 -3.88 9.44
C ASP A 96 -2.24 -5.41 9.55
N LEU A 97 -1.21 -6.08 9.02
CA LEU A 97 -1.15 -7.54 8.97
C LEU A 97 -0.89 -8.12 10.37
N ALA A 98 -1.38 -9.34 10.61
CA ALA A 98 -1.00 -10.17 11.75
C ALA A 98 0.39 -10.81 11.54
N GLU A 99 0.90 -11.46 12.59
CA GLU A 99 2.17 -12.18 12.51
C GLU A 99 2.11 -13.34 11.51
N GLY A 100 3.16 -13.43 10.66
CA GLY A 100 3.21 -14.38 9.55
C GLY A 100 2.19 -14.09 8.45
N GLY A 101 1.59 -12.89 8.45
CA GLY A 101 0.59 -12.52 7.49
C GLY A 101 1.14 -12.33 6.07
N SER A 102 0.25 -12.32 5.08
CA SER A 102 0.60 -12.09 3.69
C SER A 102 -0.37 -11.13 3.01
N PHE A 103 0.17 -10.38 2.05
CA PHE A 103 -0.59 -9.46 1.22
C PHE A 103 -0.36 -9.76 -0.25
N ARG A 104 -1.44 -9.86 -1.01
CA ARG A 104 -1.38 -10.04 -2.46
C ARG A 104 -2.34 -9.12 -3.18
N CYS A 105 -1.81 -8.29 -4.05
CA CYS A 105 -2.56 -7.43 -4.96
C CYS A 105 -2.30 -7.87 -6.40
N ARG A 106 -3.36 -8.23 -7.14
CA ARG A 106 -3.25 -8.75 -8.50
C ARG A 106 -4.28 -8.19 -9.47
N ASN A 107 -3.82 -7.76 -10.65
CA ASN A 107 -4.67 -7.17 -11.70
C ASN A 107 -5.48 -5.96 -11.23
N SER A 108 -5.00 -5.26 -10.20
CA SER A 108 -5.69 -4.12 -9.59
C SER A 108 -5.18 -2.80 -10.15
N GLN A 109 -6.03 -1.78 -10.10
CA GLN A 109 -5.74 -0.47 -10.68
C GLN A 109 -6.08 0.64 -9.68
N ALA A 110 -5.21 1.64 -9.59
CA ALA A 110 -5.47 2.88 -8.88
C ALA A 110 -5.10 4.06 -9.78
N ARG A 111 -6.07 4.94 -10.05
CA ARG A 111 -5.90 6.07 -10.96
C ARG A 111 -6.51 7.35 -10.41
N GLU A 112 -5.85 8.48 -10.66
CA GLU A 112 -6.41 9.81 -10.42
C GLU A 112 -6.89 9.98 -8.98
N ASN A 113 -6.18 9.39 -8.00
CA ASN A 113 -6.54 9.55 -6.60
C ASN A 113 -5.70 10.66 -5.97
N TYR A 114 -6.32 11.41 -5.08
CA TYR A 114 -5.69 12.46 -4.30
C TYR A 114 -5.68 12.07 -2.83
N TYR A 115 -4.60 12.38 -2.11
CA TYR A 115 -4.60 12.21 -0.67
C TYR A 115 -3.84 13.33 0.05
N GLY A 116 -4.42 13.80 1.15
CA GLY A 116 -4.18 15.13 1.73
C GLY A 116 -3.36 15.19 3.02
N GLY A 117 -2.90 14.05 3.53
CA GLY A 117 -2.26 13.99 4.85
C GLY A 117 -0.94 14.75 4.92
N ASN A 118 -0.81 15.62 5.92
CA ASN A 118 0.49 16.06 6.41
C ASN A 118 1.09 14.89 7.18
N GLU A 119 2.37 14.59 6.91
CA GLU A 119 3.11 13.42 7.37
C GLU A 119 2.88 12.18 6.50
N VAL A 120 4.00 11.59 6.05
CA VAL A 120 4.43 10.18 5.85
C VAL A 120 3.41 9.01 5.94
N VAL A 121 2.19 9.24 6.42
CA VAL A 121 1.08 8.31 6.72
C VAL A 121 0.17 8.06 5.51
N GLY A 122 0.21 8.89 4.46
CA GLY A 122 -0.63 8.72 3.29
C GLY A 122 -0.02 7.80 2.22
N ALA A 123 -0.76 6.76 1.81
CA ALA A 123 -0.51 6.01 0.58
C ALA A 123 -1.81 5.51 -0.05
N ILE A 124 -1.77 5.17 -1.34
CA ILE A 124 -2.91 4.49 -1.98
C ILE A 124 -3.10 3.11 -1.34
N VAL A 125 -1.98 2.41 -1.14
CA VAL A 125 -1.93 1.12 -0.45
C VAL A 125 -0.82 1.19 0.59
N GLN A 126 -1.23 1.10 1.86
CA GLN A 126 -0.35 0.96 3.00
C GLN A 126 -0.47 -0.46 3.56
N VAL A 127 0.68 -1.12 3.74
CA VAL A 127 0.75 -2.43 4.39
C VAL A 127 1.70 -2.32 5.58
N ASN A 128 1.17 -2.47 6.78
CA ASN A 128 1.90 -2.40 8.03
C ASN A 128 2.04 -3.77 8.64
N THR A 129 3.15 -4.00 9.36
CA THR A 129 3.37 -5.23 10.12
C THR A 129 3.20 -4.97 11.62
N PRO A 130 2.80 -5.96 12.41
CA PRO A 130 2.45 -5.73 13.81
C PRO A 130 3.70 -5.45 14.63
N ALA A 131 3.59 -4.57 15.62
CA ALA A 131 4.66 -4.30 16.58
C ALA A 131 4.86 -5.51 17.52
N GLY A 132 6.08 -5.95 17.74
CA GLY A 132 6.34 -7.08 18.63
C GLY A 132 7.78 -7.60 18.64
N VAL A 133 8.11 -8.37 19.67
CA VAL A 133 9.46 -8.95 19.89
C VAL A 133 9.85 -9.84 18.71
N PRO A 134 11.07 -9.74 18.18
CA PRO A 134 11.55 -10.52 17.04
C PRO A 134 11.81 -11.98 17.45
N THR A 135 10.75 -12.78 17.63
CA THR A 135 10.89 -14.24 17.70
C THR A 135 10.78 -14.79 16.29
N LEU A 136 11.94 -14.94 15.64
CA LEU A 136 12.18 -15.50 14.29
C LEU A 136 10.90 -15.71 13.44
N PRO A 137 10.31 -14.64 12.89
CA PRO A 137 9.10 -14.77 12.12
C PRO A 137 9.44 -15.15 10.68
N GLN A 138 8.56 -15.91 10.03
CA GLN A 138 8.62 -16.04 8.58
C GLN A 138 8.55 -14.65 7.93
N PRO A 139 9.27 -14.42 6.81
CA PRO A 139 9.15 -13.16 6.09
C PRO A 139 7.70 -12.85 5.76
N ILE A 140 7.30 -11.59 5.93
CA ILE A 140 5.99 -11.15 5.48
C ILE A 140 6.07 -10.96 3.96
N ASP A 141 5.27 -11.75 3.24
CA ASP A 141 5.26 -11.78 1.78
C ASP A 141 4.24 -10.78 1.25
N ILE A 142 4.73 -9.76 0.54
CA ILE A 142 3.93 -8.69 -0.04
C ILE A 142 4.10 -8.73 -1.55
N ARG A 143 3.02 -9.03 -2.29
CA ARG A 143 3.09 -9.20 -3.74
C ARG A 143 2.17 -8.23 -4.49
N TYR A 144 2.73 -7.59 -5.50
CA TYR A 144 2.02 -6.83 -6.53
C TYR A 144 2.24 -7.49 -7.88
N GLU A 145 1.18 -7.96 -8.51
CA GLU A 145 1.23 -8.70 -9.77
C GLU A 145 0.29 -8.09 -10.79
N GLN A 146 0.81 -7.63 -11.93
CA GLN A 146 -0.01 -7.08 -13.01
C GLN A 146 -0.83 -5.86 -12.55
N CYS A 147 -0.29 -5.05 -11.65
CA CYS A 147 -0.97 -3.88 -11.09
C CYS A 147 -0.65 -2.61 -11.88
N LEU A 148 -1.56 -1.64 -11.81
CA LEU A 148 -1.45 -0.35 -12.47
C LEU A 148 -1.74 0.80 -11.50
N PHE A 149 -0.72 1.59 -11.19
CA PHE A 149 -0.82 2.79 -10.37
C PHE A 149 -0.43 3.99 -11.23
N VAL A 150 -1.37 4.90 -11.50
CA VAL A 150 -1.18 6.03 -12.43
C VAL A 150 -1.71 7.32 -11.85
N ASP A 151 -0.89 8.37 -11.86
CA ASP A 151 -1.27 9.75 -11.52
C ASP A 151 -2.02 9.84 -10.18
N ASN A 152 -1.43 9.25 -9.15
CA ASN A 152 -1.97 9.38 -7.79
C ASN A 152 -1.10 10.38 -7.06
N LEU A 153 -1.72 11.48 -6.69
CA LEU A 153 -1.04 12.66 -6.19
C LEU A 153 -1.22 12.73 -4.68
N SER A 154 -0.12 13.00 -3.99
CA SER A 154 -0.15 13.42 -2.60
C SER A 154 -0.15 14.94 -2.52
N ALA A 155 -0.82 15.50 -1.51
CA ALA A 155 -0.64 16.91 -1.12
C ALA A 155 0.79 17.19 -0.64
N ASP A 156 1.43 16.20 -0.03
CA ASP A 156 2.83 16.22 0.37
C ASP A 156 3.68 15.55 -0.72
N ALA A 157 4.59 16.30 -1.34
CA ALA A 157 5.55 15.77 -2.33
C ALA A 157 6.37 14.58 -1.81
N ASN A 158 6.40 14.36 -0.49
CA ASN A 158 7.11 13.28 0.14
C ASN A 158 6.27 12.03 0.45
N ALA A 159 4.96 12.00 0.22
CA ALA A 159 4.18 10.81 0.54
C ALA A 159 4.20 9.79 -0.63
N PRO A 160 4.52 8.51 -0.36
CA PRO A 160 4.61 7.50 -1.40
C PRO A 160 3.26 6.92 -1.78
N SER A 161 3.09 6.62 -3.07
CA SER A 161 1.88 5.99 -3.61
C SER A 161 1.64 4.59 -3.06
N ILE A 162 2.71 3.84 -2.79
CA ILE A 162 2.65 2.60 -2.02
C ILE A 162 3.64 2.68 -0.87
N LEU A 163 3.12 2.39 0.31
CA LEU A 163 3.86 2.45 1.55
C LEU A 163 3.87 1.10 2.25
N GLN A 164 5.05 0.68 2.70
CA GLN A 164 5.21 -0.53 3.49
C GLN A 164 5.97 -0.22 4.77
N HIS A 165 5.32 -0.47 5.90
CA HIS A 165 5.92 -0.30 7.22
C HIS A 165 6.29 -1.65 7.82
N GLY A 166 7.60 -1.87 7.98
CA GLY A 166 8.09 -2.94 8.83
C GLY A 166 8.30 -2.43 10.27
N ASN A 167 7.57 -2.97 11.24
CA ASN A 167 7.91 -2.79 12.65
C ASN A 167 9.13 -3.66 13.05
N HIS A 168 9.86 -3.20 14.06
CA HIS A 168 11.21 -3.64 14.45
C HIS A 168 11.53 -5.14 14.22
N GLY A 169 12.55 -5.39 13.39
CA GLY A 169 13.26 -6.68 13.31
C GLY A 169 12.62 -7.77 12.44
N ARG A 170 11.60 -7.44 11.64
CA ARG A 170 10.98 -8.40 10.71
C ARG A 170 11.48 -8.21 9.27
N GLN A 171 11.74 -9.33 8.59
CA GLN A 171 12.06 -9.36 7.17
C GLN A 171 10.78 -9.14 6.34
N LEU A 172 10.81 -8.17 5.43
CA LEU A 172 9.81 -8.00 4.38
C LEU A 172 10.33 -8.59 3.08
N ASP A 173 9.54 -9.46 2.45
CA ASP A 173 9.78 -9.95 1.10
C ASP A 173 8.75 -9.30 0.17
N VAL A 174 9.19 -8.28 -0.56
CA VAL A 174 8.34 -7.49 -1.46
C VAL A 174 8.58 -7.93 -2.88
N ARG A 175 7.53 -8.31 -3.60
CA ARG A 175 7.61 -8.73 -5.00
C ARG A 175 6.70 -7.89 -5.87
N VAL A 176 7.28 -7.26 -6.89
CA VAL A 176 6.56 -6.47 -7.88
C VAL A 176 6.81 -7.08 -9.26
N VAL A 177 5.76 -7.61 -9.87
CA VAL A 177 5.83 -8.40 -11.10
C VAL A 177 4.86 -7.84 -12.13
N ASN A 178 5.32 -7.63 -13.37
CA ASN A 178 4.50 -7.18 -14.49
C ASN A 178 3.65 -5.93 -14.19
N SER A 179 4.12 -5.03 -13.33
CA SER A 179 3.32 -3.89 -12.83
C SER A 179 3.82 -2.56 -13.39
N LEU A 180 2.93 -1.58 -13.51
CA LEU A 180 3.26 -0.22 -13.96
C LEU A 180 2.92 0.79 -12.87
N PHE A 181 3.90 1.63 -12.55
CA PHE A 181 3.82 2.76 -11.63
C PHE A 181 4.17 4.01 -12.43
N TRP A 182 3.22 4.91 -12.64
CA TRP A 182 3.38 6.12 -13.45
C TRP A 182 3.07 7.37 -12.64
N ASN A 183 4.03 8.28 -12.46
CA ASN A 183 3.96 9.39 -11.50
C ASN A 183 3.57 8.89 -10.09
N ASN A 184 4.19 7.79 -9.68
CA ASN A 184 3.95 7.16 -8.39
C ASN A 184 5.29 6.71 -7.79
N ASP A 185 5.39 6.83 -6.47
CA ASP A 185 6.54 6.39 -5.68
C ASP A 185 6.22 5.08 -4.93
N LEU A 186 7.17 4.15 -4.88
CA LEU A 186 7.10 2.96 -4.03
C LEU A 186 8.16 3.07 -2.95
N ARG A 187 7.75 3.08 -1.67
CA ARG A 187 8.69 3.12 -0.54
C ARG A 187 8.45 1.95 0.41
N ALA A 188 9.53 1.30 0.80
CA ALA A 188 9.57 0.29 1.84
C ALA A 188 10.63 0.72 2.88
N TYR A 189 10.23 0.91 4.12
CA TYR A 189 11.16 1.31 5.19
C TYR A 189 10.74 0.75 6.54
N ARG A 190 11.69 0.83 7.48
CA ARG A 190 11.46 0.57 8.89
C ARG A 190 10.96 1.84 9.54
N ALA A 191 9.82 1.78 10.21
CA ALA A 191 9.46 2.82 11.18
C ALA A 191 10.29 2.56 12.43
N GLU A 192 11.14 3.50 12.85
CA GLU A 192 11.61 3.52 14.24
C GLU A 192 10.66 4.35 15.09
N GLU A 193 10.64 4.08 16.39
CA GLU A 193 10.07 5.01 17.37
C GLU A 193 10.59 6.42 17.08
N SER A 194 9.68 7.37 16.94
CA SER A 194 9.98 8.79 16.71
C SER A 194 11.04 9.26 17.71
N VAL A 195 12.27 9.50 17.25
CA VAL A 195 13.30 10.16 18.06
C VAL A 195 13.17 11.66 17.85
N GLY A 196 12.10 12.25 18.38
CA GLY A 196 11.68 13.65 18.12
C GLY A 196 10.65 13.77 16.97
N ASP A 197 10.44 14.99 16.44
CA ASP A 197 9.48 15.28 15.37
C ASP A 197 9.93 14.81 13.97
N GLU A 198 11.09 14.14 13.86
CA GLU A 198 11.64 13.67 12.59
C GLU A 198 11.56 12.14 12.48
N ASN A 199 10.77 11.66 11.51
CA ASN A 199 10.70 10.25 11.17
C ASN A 199 11.97 9.81 10.42
N VAL A 200 12.93 9.23 11.14
CA VAL A 200 14.14 8.66 10.54
C VAL A 200 13.80 7.32 9.88
N CYS A 201 13.79 7.29 8.55
CA CYS A 201 13.61 6.06 7.79
C CYS A 201 14.91 5.25 7.76
N LEU A 202 15.00 4.19 8.56
CA LEU A 202 16.15 3.28 8.48
C LEU A 202 15.90 2.15 7.47
N PRO A 203 16.95 1.68 6.78
CA PRO A 203 16.88 0.46 5.99
C PRO A 203 16.44 -0.73 6.86
N LEU A 204 15.60 -1.62 6.32
CA LEU A 204 15.17 -2.85 6.99
C LEU A 204 16.22 -3.95 6.84
N PRO A 205 17.07 -4.26 7.85
CA PRO A 205 18.05 -5.34 7.71
C PRO A 205 17.35 -6.63 7.24
N ASP A 206 17.97 -7.29 6.26
CA ASP A 206 17.53 -8.56 5.64
C ASP A 206 16.27 -8.55 4.77
N SER A 207 15.56 -7.41 4.63
CA SER A 207 14.42 -7.31 3.71
C SER A 207 14.84 -7.40 2.25
N ARG A 208 13.94 -7.84 1.38
CA ARG A 208 14.21 -8.07 -0.05
C ARG A 208 13.13 -7.45 -0.90
N VAL A 209 13.54 -6.73 -1.94
CA VAL A 209 12.64 -6.20 -2.97
C VAL A 209 12.98 -6.89 -4.29
N TYR A 210 12.03 -7.60 -4.85
CA TYR A 210 12.12 -8.30 -6.12
C TYR A 210 11.30 -7.56 -7.17
N LEU A 211 11.97 -7.03 -8.19
CA LEU A 211 11.33 -6.37 -9.32
C LEU A 211 11.48 -7.24 -10.57
N SER A 212 10.37 -7.55 -11.25
CA SER A 212 10.39 -8.32 -12.49
C SER A 212 9.39 -7.73 -13.49
N ASN A 213 9.85 -7.44 -14.72
CA ASN A 213 9.03 -6.92 -15.81
C ASN A 213 8.13 -5.73 -15.41
N SER A 214 8.61 -4.88 -14.50
CA SER A 214 7.84 -3.77 -13.95
C SER A 214 8.44 -2.45 -14.38
N VAL A 215 7.58 -1.47 -14.62
CA VAL A 215 7.97 -0.14 -15.09
C VAL A 215 7.63 0.87 -14.01
N PHE A 216 8.63 1.66 -13.64
CA PHE A 216 8.48 2.85 -12.81
C PHE A 216 8.82 4.04 -13.69
N ALA A 217 7.86 4.92 -13.89
CA ALA A 217 8.03 6.16 -14.64
C ALA A 217 7.52 7.28 -13.74
N SER A 218 8.34 8.29 -13.48
CA SER A 218 7.93 9.47 -12.72
C SER A 218 8.58 10.69 -13.35
N ALA A 219 7.89 11.83 -13.32
CA ALA A 219 8.50 13.12 -13.63
C ALA A 219 9.57 13.51 -12.58
N GLU A 220 9.48 12.92 -11.38
CA GLU A 220 10.42 13.09 -10.28
C GLU A 220 11.33 11.84 -10.12
N PRO A 221 12.48 11.95 -9.43
CA PRO A 221 13.36 10.80 -9.20
C PRO A 221 12.63 9.70 -8.43
N LEU A 222 12.71 8.46 -8.91
CA LEU A 222 12.20 7.30 -8.17
C LEU A 222 13.03 7.09 -6.89
N TYR A 223 12.37 7.11 -5.73
CA TYR A 223 13.00 6.81 -4.45
C TYR A 223 12.83 5.34 -4.09
N LEU A 224 13.79 4.51 -4.48
CA LEU A 224 13.89 3.13 -4.00
C LEU A 224 14.86 3.09 -2.80
N SER A 225 14.34 3.24 -1.58
CA SER A 225 15.15 3.01 -0.38
C SER A 225 15.28 1.52 -0.16
N LEU A 226 16.44 0.95 -0.49
CA LEU A 226 16.72 -0.46 -0.30
C LEU A 226 17.42 -0.69 1.05
N PRO A 227 17.19 -1.86 1.67
CA PRO A 227 17.85 -2.20 2.91
C PRO A 227 19.37 -2.28 2.74
N GLY A 228 20.10 -1.42 3.46
CA GLY A 228 21.56 -1.31 3.46
C GLY A 228 22.10 0.09 3.17
N SER A 229 21.29 1.03 2.66
CA SER A 229 21.72 2.43 2.49
C SER A 229 21.47 3.24 3.75
N LEU A 230 22.52 3.50 4.53
CA LEU A 230 22.49 4.52 5.58
C LEU A 230 22.44 5.90 4.92
N CYS A 231 21.33 6.63 5.04
CA CYS A 231 21.31 8.06 4.71
C CYS A 231 20.38 8.79 5.69
N PRO A 232 20.93 9.49 6.69
CA PRO A 232 20.14 10.26 7.64
C PRO A 232 19.73 11.67 7.14
N ASP A 233 20.05 12.04 5.90
CA ASP A 233 19.77 13.38 5.35
C ASP A 233 19.00 13.34 4.02
N LEU A 234 18.18 14.38 3.80
CA LEU A 234 17.45 14.78 2.58
C LEU A 234 18.29 14.84 1.27
N ASN A 235 19.59 14.52 1.33
CA ASN A 235 20.54 14.49 0.22
C ASN A 235 20.96 13.05 -0.14
N CYS A 236 20.03 12.10 -0.14
CA CYS A 236 20.30 10.76 -0.63
C CYS A 236 20.75 10.86 -2.12
N PRO A 237 21.82 10.17 -2.56
CA PRO A 237 22.15 10.11 -3.97
C PRO A 237 20.96 9.50 -4.70
N LYS A 238 20.35 10.30 -5.57
CA LYS A 238 19.28 9.86 -6.46
C LYS A 238 19.82 8.66 -7.22
N VAL A 239 19.37 7.45 -6.89
CA VAL A 239 19.51 6.32 -7.79
C VAL A 239 18.53 6.59 -8.92
N GLN A 240 18.97 7.41 -9.87
CA GLN A 240 18.30 7.55 -11.14
C GLN A 240 18.39 6.17 -11.79
N TYR A 241 17.35 5.36 -11.65
CA TYR A 241 17.07 4.35 -12.65
C TYR A 241 16.75 5.13 -13.93
N ALA A 242 17.78 5.45 -14.70
CA ALA A 242 17.63 5.78 -16.10
C ALA A 242 16.81 4.63 -16.70
N HIS A 243 15.71 4.98 -17.37
CA HIS A 243 14.78 4.07 -18.02
C HIS A 243 15.47 2.82 -18.61
N CYS A 244 15.57 1.71 -17.87
CA CYS A 244 15.87 0.42 -18.49
C CYS A 244 14.53 -0.10 -19.04
N ARG A 245 14.22 0.28 -20.28
CA ARG A 245 13.34 -0.54 -21.10
C ARG A 245 14.05 -1.88 -21.29
N ILE A 246 13.55 -2.91 -20.61
CA ILE A 246 13.96 -4.29 -20.89
C ILE A 246 13.64 -4.56 -22.37
N GLY A 247 14.68 -4.57 -23.22
CA GLY A 247 14.56 -4.69 -24.68
C GLY A 247 15.54 -3.85 -25.52
N GLN A 248 16.37 -2.98 -24.94
CA GLN A 248 17.51 -2.36 -25.64
C GLN A 248 18.84 -2.82 -25.03
N ALA A 249 19.84 -3.01 -25.89
CA ALA A 249 21.08 -3.74 -25.63
C ALA A 249 22.09 -3.09 -24.67
N ASP A 250 21.78 -1.91 -24.13
CA ASP A 250 22.70 -1.13 -23.32
C ASP A 250 22.07 -0.76 -21.96
N CYS A 251 21.99 -1.73 -21.05
CA CYS A 251 21.88 -1.43 -19.62
C CYS A 251 23.27 -1.68 -19.01
N PRO A 252 23.89 -0.70 -18.32
CA PRO A 252 25.17 -0.91 -17.66
C PRO A 252 25.02 -1.99 -16.58
N GLU A 253 25.99 -2.89 -16.50
CA GLU A 253 26.08 -3.86 -15.41
C GLU A 253 26.21 -3.08 -14.09
N LEU A 254 25.32 -3.38 -13.14
CA LEU A 254 25.45 -2.91 -11.76
C LEU A 254 26.64 -3.62 -11.11
N PRO A 255 27.42 -2.95 -10.25
CA PRO A 255 28.47 -3.59 -9.46
C PRO A 255 27.91 -4.64 -8.49
#